data_AF-A0A7U9T0L3-F1
#
_entry.id   AF-A0A7U9T0L3-F1
#
_cell.length_a   1.000
_cell.length_b   1.000
_cell.length_c   1.000
_cell.angle_alpha   90.00
_cell.angle_beta   90.00
_cell.angle_gamma   90.00
#
_symmetry.space_group_name_H-M   'P 1'
#
loop_
_entity.id
_entity.type
_entity.pdbx_description
1 polymer ?
#
loop_
_entity_poly.entity_id
_entity_poly.type
_entity_poly.pdbx_seq_one_letter_code
_entity_poly.pdbx_strand_id
1 'polypeptide(L)'
;MKKRMELNKETASRLWGQQFGKRQKAIDFSGREIAKAAYNDRNSAYGWNVDHILPQSKGGKTADYNLICCHILTNDEKADKFPCFKANEKTFEIQRRQNHYEIAARDAEENEESDETVNFFDAAQGLKCWKQCKIHKGKAFAGYVKIRVETAKGTDIKSDSLFERYGMFLSELFGTESIFVENTCAGYLNSYFMYGSTQTCIFTVIVGNIPTKRDTQNFLDDCVVLNTYNDYFIRKHDFKCIQIVCGMECYNSCYEMSLKCKKDILDKEVQFSSLNTSDALVIDELVRMNTDAEKELKGILPQNGFYPYNSMFTKLKENLAKRI
;
A
#
# COMPACT_ATOMS: atom_id res chain seq x y z
N MET A 1 31.88 -6.85 -33.15
CA MET A 1 31.51 -7.12 -31.74
C MET A 1 30.66 -5.96 -31.24
N LYS A 2 29.38 -6.19 -30.92
CA LYS A 2 28.49 -5.13 -30.40
C LYS A 2 28.88 -4.79 -28.97
N LYS A 3 29.17 -3.51 -28.71
CA LYS A 3 29.50 -2.96 -27.39
C LYS A 3 28.23 -3.05 -26.53
N ARG A 4 28.14 -4.03 -25.64
CA ARG A 4 27.04 -4.12 -24.66
C ARG A 4 27.24 -3.03 -23.62
N MET A 5 26.15 -2.42 -23.16
CA MET A 5 26.21 -1.34 -22.18
C MET A 5 26.68 -1.90 -20.83
N GLU A 6 27.83 -1.45 -20.35
CA GLU A 6 28.29 -1.67 -18.98
C GLU A 6 27.93 -0.44 -18.15
N LEU A 7 26.79 -0.49 -17.46
CA LEU A 7 26.42 0.50 -16.46
C LEU A 7 27.23 0.25 -15.18
N ASN A 8 27.60 1.32 -14.47
CA ASN A 8 28.23 1.15 -13.16
C ASN A 8 27.21 0.53 -12.17
N LYS A 9 27.74 -0.23 -11.20
CA LYS A 9 26.93 -0.99 -10.23
C LYS A 9 25.99 -0.10 -9.40
N GLU A 10 26.37 1.15 -9.18
CA GLU A 10 25.58 2.15 -8.46
C GLU A 10 24.33 2.56 -9.24
N THR A 11 24.46 2.88 -10.54
CA THR A 11 23.32 3.23 -11.40
C THR A 11 22.38 2.05 -11.58
N ALA A 12 22.93 0.85 -11.77
CA ALA A 12 22.12 -0.37 -11.82
C ALA A 12 21.37 -0.63 -10.50
N SER A 13 22.02 -0.39 -9.36
CA SER A 13 21.38 -0.53 -8.04
C SER A 13 20.25 0.48 -7.82
N ARG A 14 20.40 1.70 -8.36
CA ARG A 14 19.36 2.74 -8.35
C ARG A 14 18.17 2.33 -9.22
N LEU A 15 18.40 1.87 -10.44
CA LEU A 15 17.35 1.38 -11.35
C LEU A 15 16.60 0.18 -10.76
N TRP A 16 17.31 -0.75 -10.14
CA TRP A 16 16.69 -1.84 -9.38
C TRP A 16 15.79 -1.31 -8.26
N GLY A 17 16.27 -0.31 -7.50
CA GLY A 17 15.49 0.31 -6.43
C GLY A 17 14.22 0.99 -6.94
N GLN A 18 14.26 1.61 -8.11
CA GLN A 18 13.09 2.22 -8.75
C GLN A 18 12.09 1.17 -9.25
N GLN A 19 12.57 0.10 -9.88
CA GLN A 19 11.70 -0.89 -10.53
C GLN A 19 11.15 -1.96 -9.56
N PHE A 20 11.94 -2.34 -8.55
CA PHE A 20 11.61 -3.46 -7.66
C PHE A 20 11.73 -3.12 -6.16
N GLY A 21 12.09 -1.89 -5.80
CA GLY A 21 12.23 -1.47 -4.40
C GLY A 21 13.36 -2.19 -3.66
N LYS A 22 13.08 -2.62 -2.41
CA LYS A 22 14.04 -3.29 -1.52
C LYS A 22 14.13 -4.82 -1.72
N ARG A 23 13.42 -5.37 -2.71
CA ARG A 23 13.39 -6.81 -2.99
C ARG A 23 14.78 -7.33 -3.39
N GLN A 24 15.14 -8.53 -2.92
CA GLN A 24 16.40 -9.19 -3.28
C GLN A 24 16.29 -10.06 -4.53
N LYS A 25 15.08 -10.51 -4.84
CA LYS A 25 14.74 -11.23 -6.06
C LYS A 25 13.52 -10.59 -6.72
N ALA A 26 13.43 -10.67 -8.03
CA ALA A 26 12.33 -10.18 -8.83
C ALA A 26 12.11 -11.08 -10.05
N ILE A 27 10.98 -10.91 -10.72
CA ILE A 27 10.69 -11.54 -12.00
C ILE A 27 10.80 -10.45 -13.08
N ASP A 28 11.54 -10.71 -14.15
CA ASP A 28 11.62 -9.78 -15.28
C ASP A 28 10.37 -9.82 -16.17
N PHE A 29 10.29 -8.93 -17.17
CA PHE A 29 9.13 -8.86 -18.06
C PHE A 29 8.91 -10.13 -18.92
N SER A 30 9.91 -11.00 -19.04
CA SER A 30 9.81 -12.26 -19.76
C SER A 30 9.35 -13.43 -18.87
N GLY A 31 9.31 -13.22 -17.55
CA GLY A 31 8.96 -14.24 -16.56
C GLY A 31 10.15 -14.97 -15.97
N ARG A 32 11.40 -14.53 -16.21
CA ARG A 32 12.60 -15.14 -15.61
C ARG A 32 12.91 -14.51 -14.25
N GLU A 33 13.33 -15.33 -13.29
CA GLU A 33 13.74 -14.85 -11.96
C GLU A 33 15.14 -14.22 -12.02
N ILE A 34 15.30 -13.05 -11.40
CA ILE A 34 16.56 -12.31 -11.30
C ILE A 34 16.87 -11.98 -9.84
N ALA A 35 18.16 -11.97 -9.48
CA ALA A 35 18.61 -11.70 -8.12
C ALA A 35 19.49 -10.46 -8.08
N LYS A 36 19.18 -9.51 -7.18
CA LYS A 36 19.89 -8.21 -7.07
C LYS A 36 21.41 -8.37 -7.01
N ALA A 37 21.89 -9.36 -6.25
CA ALA A 37 23.32 -9.64 -6.07
C ALA A 37 24.03 -10.18 -7.32
N ALA A 38 23.28 -10.74 -8.28
CA ALA A 38 23.80 -11.36 -9.51
C ALA A 38 23.89 -10.38 -10.69
N TYR A 39 24.13 -9.09 -10.42
CA TYR A 39 24.26 -8.07 -11.47
C TYR A 39 25.48 -8.37 -12.36
N ASN A 40 25.27 -8.47 -13.67
CA ASN A 40 26.25 -8.83 -14.69
C ASN A 40 26.94 -10.20 -14.50
N ASP A 41 26.40 -11.08 -13.65
CA ASP A 41 26.92 -12.44 -13.51
C ASP A 41 26.30 -13.37 -14.55
N ARG A 42 27.01 -13.62 -15.65
CA ARG A 42 26.58 -14.51 -16.74
C ARG A 42 26.58 -15.99 -16.36
N ASN A 43 27.29 -16.38 -15.31
CA ASN A 43 27.35 -17.77 -14.85
C ASN A 43 26.24 -18.09 -13.85
N SER A 44 25.49 -17.09 -13.40
CA SER A 44 24.34 -17.25 -12.51
C SER A 44 23.06 -17.55 -13.28
N ALA A 45 22.27 -18.50 -12.78
CA ALA A 45 20.91 -18.77 -13.25
C ALA A 45 19.93 -17.61 -13.00
N TYR A 46 20.35 -16.60 -12.23
CA TYR A 46 19.57 -15.40 -11.87
C TYR A 46 20.25 -14.10 -12.33
N GLY A 47 21.21 -14.23 -13.24
CA GLY A 47 22.02 -13.12 -13.76
C GLY A 47 21.16 -12.08 -14.48
N TRP A 48 21.36 -10.81 -14.15
CA TRP A 48 20.58 -9.71 -14.73
C TRP A 48 21.46 -8.54 -15.13
N ASN A 49 20.98 -7.75 -16.08
CA ASN A 49 21.58 -6.50 -16.50
C ASN A 49 20.49 -5.49 -16.92
N VAL A 50 20.91 -4.37 -17.48
CA VAL A 50 20.00 -3.31 -17.94
C VAL A 50 20.00 -3.28 -19.46
N ASP A 51 18.82 -3.17 -20.05
CA ASP A 51 18.62 -3.06 -21.49
C ASP A 51 17.95 -1.74 -21.87
N HIS A 52 18.16 -1.29 -23.10
CA HIS A 52 17.43 -0.16 -23.67
C HIS A 52 16.11 -0.62 -24.26
N ILE A 53 14.99 0.00 -23.86
CA ILE A 53 13.67 -0.35 -24.41
C ILE A 53 13.64 -0.08 -25.92
N LEU A 54 13.89 1.17 -26.34
CA LEU A 54 14.26 1.50 -27.71
C LEU A 54 15.78 1.31 -27.88
N PRO A 55 16.25 0.41 -28.77
CA PRO A 55 17.67 0.19 -28.96
C PRO A 55 18.42 1.47 -29.37
N GLN A 56 19.67 1.62 -28.91
CA GLN A 56 20.53 2.76 -29.30
C GLN A 56 20.73 2.83 -30.82
N SER A 57 20.85 1.69 -31.49
CA SER A 57 20.93 1.58 -32.95
C SER A 57 19.72 2.15 -33.69
N LYS A 58 18.60 2.36 -32.98
CA LYS A 58 17.34 2.96 -33.47
C LYS A 58 17.08 4.35 -32.89
N GLY A 59 18.10 4.99 -32.32
CA GLY A 59 18.00 6.34 -31.73
C GLY A 59 17.56 6.38 -30.27
N GLY A 60 17.55 5.22 -29.59
CA GLY A 60 17.29 5.13 -28.16
C GLY A 60 18.31 5.89 -27.33
N LYS A 61 17.83 6.75 -26.42
CA LYS A 61 18.67 7.51 -25.50
C LYS A 61 18.99 6.68 -24.26
N THR A 62 20.16 6.88 -23.68
CA THR A 62 20.49 6.38 -22.34
C THR A 62 19.88 7.32 -21.31
N ALA A 63 18.59 7.14 -21.02
CA ALA A 63 17.86 7.89 -20.02
C ALA A 63 16.98 6.92 -19.22
N ASP A 64 16.67 7.24 -17.97
CA ASP A 64 15.96 6.34 -17.04
C ASP A 64 14.67 5.74 -17.63
N TYR A 65 13.88 6.53 -18.37
CA TYR A 65 12.63 6.09 -19.01
C TYR A 65 12.82 5.08 -20.17
N ASN A 66 14.05 4.92 -20.67
CA ASN A 66 14.39 4.01 -21.76
C ASN A 66 15.25 2.84 -21.27
N LEU A 67 15.43 2.67 -19.96
CA LEU A 67 16.24 1.62 -19.37
C LEU A 67 15.36 0.69 -18.54
N ILE A 68 15.59 -0.63 -18.68
CA ILE A 68 14.83 -1.64 -17.96
C ILE A 68 15.75 -2.73 -17.40
N CYS A 69 15.51 -3.15 -16.16
CA CYS A 69 16.20 -4.30 -15.55
C CYS A 69 15.59 -5.60 -16.10
N CYS A 70 16.42 -6.49 -16.65
CA CYS A 70 15.96 -7.79 -17.15
C CYS A 70 17.03 -8.87 -17.02
N HIS A 71 16.61 -10.13 -17.18
CA HIS A 71 17.53 -11.27 -17.16
C HIS A 71 18.51 -11.18 -18.34
N ILE A 72 19.76 -11.61 -18.16
CA ILE A 72 20.80 -11.52 -19.21
C ILE A 72 20.38 -12.24 -20.49
N LEU A 73 19.75 -13.42 -20.35
CA LEU A 73 19.22 -14.16 -21.50
C LEU A 73 18.12 -13.38 -22.23
N THR A 74 17.21 -12.73 -21.50
CA THR A 74 16.15 -11.88 -22.06
C THR A 74 16.73 -10.71 -22.86
N ASN A 75 17.76 -10.06 -22.33
CA ASN A 75 18.49 -9.00 -23.03
C ASN A 75 19.17 -9.54 -24.30
N ASP A 76 19.84 -10.69 -24.21
CA ASP A 76 20.53 -11.31 -25.34
C ASP A 76 19.52 -11.77 -26.43
N GLU A 77 18.34 -12.24 -26.05
CA GLU A 77 17.22 -12.61 -26.93
C GLU A 77 16.60 -11.39 -27.63
N LYS A 78 16.38 -10.29 -26.89
CA LYS A 78 15.85 -9.03 -27.44
C LYS A 78 16.86 -8.32 -28.34
N ALA A 79 18.09 -8.09 -27.85
CA ALA A 79 19.13 -7.36 -28.56
C ALA A 79 18.62 -6.04 -29.19
N ASP A 80 18.93 -5.80 -30.47
CA ASP A 80 18.47 -4.63 -31.24
C ASP A 80 17.13 -4.86 -31.98
N LYS A 81 16.38 -5.93 -31.65
CA LYS A 81 15.12 -6.24 -32.33
C LYS A 81 14.06 -5.20 -31.97
N PHE A 82 13.46 -4.62 -32.99
CA PHE A 82 12.44 -3.58 -32.90
C PHE A 82 11.57 -3.62 -34.18
N PRO A 83 10.23 -3.42 -34.10
CA PRO A 83 9.47 -3.20 -32.87
C PRO A 83 9.17 -4.50 -32.12
N CYS A 84 9.14 -5.64 -32.80
CA CYS A 84 8.78 -6.92 -32.18
C CYS A 84 10.00 -7.82 -31.92
N PHE A 85 9.95 -8.60 -30.85
CA PHE A 85 10.97 -9.60 -30.52
C PHE A 85 10.34 -10.79 -29.79
N LYS A 86 11.10 -11.87 -29.64
CA LYS A 86 10.72 -13.03 -28.82
C LYS A 86 11.76 -13.22 -27.72
N ALA A 87 11.30 -13.46 -26.50
CA ALA A 87 12.14 -13.74 -25.35
C ALA A 87 11.41 -14.72 -24.42
N ASN A 88 12.13 -15.70 -23.87
CA ASN A 88 11.57 -16.74 -23.00
C ASN A 88 10.26 -17.37 -23.56
N GLU A 89 10.27 -17.74 -24.85
CA GLU A 89 9.13 -18.32 -25.58
C GLU A 89 7.90 -17.41 -25.76
N LYS A 90 7.94 -16.17 -25.26
CA LYS A 90 6.89 -15.16 -25.41
C LYS A 90 7.23 -14.16 -26.51
N THR A 91 6.21 -13.62 -27.16
CA THR A 91 6.37 -12.55 -28.16
C THR A 91 6.13 -11.21 -27.49
N PHE A 92 6.90 -10.19 -27.88
CA PHE A 92 6.79 -8.83 -27.35
C PHE A 92 6.82 -7.81 -28.48
N GLU A 93 6.20 -6.66 -28.24
CA GLU A 93 6.19 -5.50 -29.11
C GLU A 93 6.56 -4.24 -28.33
N ILE A 94 7.49 -3.46 -28.87
CA ILE A 94 7.93 -2.19 -28.33
C ILE A 94 7.00 -1.11 -28.88
N GLN A 95 6.15 -0.56 -28.02
CA GLN A 95 5.15 0.43 -28.38
C GLN A 95 5.61 1.83 -28.01
N ARG A 96 5.35 2.81 -28.87
CA ARG A 96 5.58 4.22 -28.58
C ARG A 96 4.37 4.78 -27.82
N ARG A 97 4.58 5.21 -26.58
CA ARG A 97 3.66 6.07 -25.82
C ARG A 97 4.04 7.53 -26.02
N GLN A 98 3.17 8.46 -25.63
CA GLN A 98 3.28 9.91 -25.91
C GLN A 98 4.74 10.43 -25.88
N ASN A 99 5.50 10.13 -24.82
CA ASN A 99 6.87 10.63 -24.63
C ASN A 99 7.95 9.53 -24.39
N HIS A 100 7.62 8.24 -24.41
CA HIS A 100 8.57 7.13 -24.16
C HIS A 100 8.18 5.82 -24.86
N TYR A 101 9.01 4.78 -24.74
CA TYR A 101 8.74 3.46 -25.28
C TYR A 101 8.53 2.45 -24.16
N GLU A 102 7.64 1.48 -24.39
CA GLU A 102 7.33 0.41 -23.44
C GLU A 102 7.35 -0.95 -24.14
N ILE A 103 7.66 -2.01 -23.39
CA ILE A 103 7.62 -3.39 -23.87
C ILE A 103 6.26 -3.99 -23.48
N ALA A 104 5.47 -4.41 -24.45
CA ALA A 104 4.21 -5.11 -24.25
C ALA A 104 4.31 -6.57 -24.72
N ALA A 105 3.77 -7.52 -23.96
CA ALA A 105 3.62 -8.91 -24.43
C ALA A 105 2.55 -8.99 -25.54
N ARG A 106 2.82 -9.82 -26.55
CA ARG A 106 1.88 -10.24 -27.59
C ARG A 106 1.50 -11.68 -27.32
N ASP A 107 0.25 -11.91 -26.93
CA ASP A 107 -0.29 -13.25 -26.80
C ASP A 107 -0.65 -13.81 -28.19
N ALA A 108 -0.28 -15.07 -28.43
CA ALA A 108 -0.69 -15.80 -29.61
C ALA A 108 -2.17 -16.20 -29.44
N GLU A 109 -3.03 -15.51 -30.18
CA GLU A 109 -4.44 -15.81 -30.54
C GLU A 109 -5.25 -16.71 -29.58
N GLU A 110 -6.12 -16.12 -28.76
CA GLU A 110 -7.57 -16.04 -29.04
C GLU A 110 -8.36 -15.42 -27.86
N ASN A 111 -9.30 -14.54 -28.22
CA ASN A 111 -10.57 -14.21 -27.56
C ASN A 111 -10.58 -13.41 -26.24
N GLU A 112 -11.11 -12.17 -26.38
CA GLU A 112 -11.97 -11.40 -25.47
C GLU A 112 -11.61 -11.33 -23.97
N GLU A 113 -10.70 -10.42 -23.63
CA GLU A 113 -10.93 -9.25 -22.76
C GLU A 113 -9.57 -8.58 -22.56
N SER A 114 -9.19 -7.74 -23.53
CA SER A 114 -7.97 -6.97 -23.45
C SER A 114 -8.11 -5.91 -22.35
N ASP A 115 -7.22 -5.96 -21.36
CA ASP A 115 -6.89 -4.84 -20.48
C ASP A 115 -6.12 -3.76 -21.29
N GLU A 116 -6.73 -3.33 -22.40
CA GLU A 116 -6.31 -2.16 -23.17
C GLU A 116 -6.70 -0.95 -22.33
N THR A 117 -5.71 -0.29 -21.74
CA THR A 117 -5.92 1.04 -21.13
C THR A 117 -6.53 1.95 -22.20
N VAL A 118 -7.79 2.31 -22.02
CA VAL A 118 -8.58 3.06 -22.99
C VAL A 118 -7.90 4.39 -23.28
N ASN A 119 -7.52 4.64 -24.54
CA ASN A 119 -7.02 5.95 -24.93
C ASN A 119 -8.20 6.92 -25.07
N PHE A 120 -8.49 7.70 -24.03
CA PHE A 120 -9.59 8.67 -24.05
C PHE A 120 -9.37 9.88 -24.99
N PHE A 121 -8.16 10.05 -25.57
CA PHE A 121 -7.94 11.01 -26.66
C PHE A 121 -8.40 10.48 -28.03
N ASP A 122 -8.67 9.18 -28.13
CA ASP A 122 -9.31 8.55 -29.27
C ASP A 122 -10.81 8.37 -28.98
N ALA A 123 -11.63 9.14 -29.68
CA ALA A 123 -13.09 9.13 -29.50
C ALA A 123 -13.71 7.74 -29.74
N ALA A 124 -13.16 6.93 -30.65
CA ALA A 124 -13.69 5.60 -30.93
C ALA A 124 -13.43 4.65 -29.75
N GLN A 125 -12.25 4.73 -29.13
CA GLN A 125 -11.91 3.95 -27.94
C GLN A 125 -12.70 4.40 -26.72
N GLY A 126 -12.86 5.70 -26.51
CA GLY A 126 -13.70 6.24 -25.44
C GLY A 126 -15.17 5.79 -25.57
N LEU A 127 -15.73 5.82 -26.77
CA LEU A 127 -17.10 5.35 -27.04
C LEU A 127 -17.23 3.81 -26.92
N LYS A 128 -16.19 3.05 -27.29
CA LYS A 128 -16.13 1.59 -27.09
C LYS A 128 -16.12 1.25 -25.59
N CYS A 129 -15.28 1.91 -24.81
CA CYS A 129 -15.22 1.80 -23.35
C CYS A 129 -16.59 2.11 -22.72
N TRP A 130 -17.21 3.23 -23.08
CA TRP A 130 -18.53 3.60 -22.57
C TRP A 130 -19.59 2.51 -22.80
N LYS A 131 -19.60 1.89 -23.99
CA LYS A 131 -20.52 0.78 -24.30
C LYS A 131 -20.24 -0.49 -23.48
N GLN A 132 -19.00 -0.66 -23.03
CA GLN A 132 -18.58 -1.80 -22.20
C GLN A 132 -18.79 -1.54 -20.70
N CYS A 133 -18.92 -0.28 -20.27
CA CYS A 133 -19.24 0.08 -18.90
C CYS A 133 -20.61 -0.51 -18.51
N LYS A 134 -20.59 -1.63 -17.79
CA LYS A 134 -21.76 -2.22 -17.15
C LYS A 134 -21.77 -1.82 -15.68
N ILE A 135 -22.97 -1.66 -15.10
CA ILE A 135 -23.11 -1.54 -13.64
C ILE A 135 -22.55 -2.84 -13.04
N HIS A 136 -21.37 -2.74 -12.44
CA HIS A 136 -20.73 -3.88 -11.81
C HIS A 136 -21.52 -4.25 -10.56
N LYS A 137 -22.20 -5.39 -10.58
CA LYS A 137 -22.96 -5.94 -9.44
C LYS A 137 -22.03 -6.73 -8.52
N GLY A 138 -20.98 -6.07 -8.05
CA GLY A 138 -19.99 -6.66 -7.15
C GLY A 138 -19.96 -5.88 -5.84
N LYS A 139 -19.85 -6.58 -4.71
CA LYS A 139 -19.65 -5.92 -3.42
C LYS A 139 -18.31 -5.17 -3.44
N ALA A 140 -18.31 -3.97 -2.86
CA ALA A 140 -17.08 -3.20 -2.63
C ALA A 140 -16.84 -3.10 -1.12
N PHE A 141 -15.59 -3.07 -0.71
CA PHE A 141 -15.23 -3.07 0.70
C PHE A 141 -14.34 -1.87 0.99
N ALA A 142 -14.73 -1.05 1.97
CA ALA A 142 -13.92 0.07 2.42
C ALA A 142 -13.28 -0.26 3.78
N GLY A 143 -11.96 -0.16 3.88
CA GLY A 143 -11.27 -0.28 5.17
C GLY A 143 -11.23 1.05 5.92
N TYR A 144 -11.37 1.00 7.24
CA TYR A 144 -11.20 2.15 8.11
C TYR A 144 -10.49 1.81 9.41
N VAL A 145 -9.79 2.80 9.97
CA VAL A 145 -9.16 2.70 11.29
C VAL A 145 -9.59 3.90 12.13
N LYS A 146 -10.24 3.65 13.29
CA LYS A 146 -10.50 4.69 14.29
C LYS A 146 -9.51 4.55 15.44
N ILE A 147 -8.79 5.62 15.74
CA ILE A 147 -7.69 5.61 16.69
C ILE A 147 -7.94 6.69 17.74
N ARG A 148 -8.18 6.28 18.98
CA ARG A 148 -8.24 7.19 20.13
C ARG A 148 -6.84 7.36 20.69
N VAL A 149 -6.43 8.60 20.84
CA VAL A 149 -5.15 9.00 21.40
C VAL A 149 -5.39 9.95 22.56
N GLU A 150 -4.74 9.70 23.68
CA GLU A 150 -4.83 10.54 24.88
C GLU A 150 -3.46 11.07 25.28
N THR A 151 -3.40 12.34 25.68
CA THR A 151 -2.20 13.00 26.21
C THR A 151 -2.52 13.71 27.53
N ALA A 152 -1.49 14.09 28.28
CA ALA A 152 -1.68 15.04 29.40
C ALA A 152 -2.09 16.41 28.84
N LYS A 153 -3.04 17.12 29.48
CA LYS A 153 -3.24 18.55 29.15
C LYS A 153 -1.97 19.31 29.55
N GLY A 154 -1.19 19.70 28.54
CA GLY A 154 -0.19 20.75 28.67
C GLY A 154 -0.84 22.09 28.39
N THR A 155 -0.42 23.14 29.10
CA THR A 155 -0.72 24.54 28.80
C THR A 155 0.02 25.06 27.55
N ASP A 156 0.68 24.18 26.80
CA ASP A 156 1.68 24.54 25.79
C ASP A 156 1.25 24.16 24.37
N ILE A 157 1.57 25.05 23.43
CA ILE A 157 1.46 24.96 21.96
C ILE A 157 2.08 23.66 21.36
N LYS A 158 2.78 22.84 22.16
CA LYS A 158 3.44 21.60 21.73
C LYS A 158 2.47 20.42 21.53
N SER A 159 1.30 20.39 22.18
CA SER A 159 0.37 19.25 22.04
C SER A 159 -0.25 19.16 20.65
N ASP A 160 -0.60 20.30 20.04
CA ASP A 160 -1.13 20.33 18.67
C ASP A 160 -0.08 19.84 17.65
N SER A 161 1.19 20.21 17.84
CA SER A 161 2.29 19.68 17.02
C SER A 161 2.52 18.17 17.14
N LEU A 162 2.10 17.56 18.26
CA LEU A 162 2.24 16.12 18.49
C LEU A 162 1.15 15.34 17.77
N PHE A 163 -0.10 15.80 17.82
CA PHE A 163 -1.21 15.20 17.06
C PHE A 163 -1.01 15.36 15.55
N GLU A 164 -0.51 16.51 15.10
CA GLU A 164 -0.14 16.71 13.69
C GLU A 164 0.95 15.72 13.25
N ARG A 165 2.02 15.58 14.02
CA ARG A 165 3.10 14.61 13.72
C ARG A 165 2.59 13.17 13.70
N TYR A 166 1.69 12.83 14.62
CA TYR A 166 1.06 11.51 14.64
C TYR A 166 0.19 11.30 13.40
N GLY A 167 -0.62 12.30 13.00
CA GLY A 167 -1.39 12.27 11.76
C GLY A 167 -0.51 12.09 10.51
N MET A 168 0.64 12.76 10.45
CA MET A 168 1.62 12.55 9.36
C MET A 168 2.17 11.12 9.36
N PHE A 169 2.49 10.57 10.53
CA PHE A 169 2.92 9.17 10.64
C PHE A 169 1.84 8.20 10.16
N LEU A 170 0.57 8.44 10.51
CA LEU A 170 -0.56 7.64 10.02
C LEU A 170 -0.72 7.73 8.49
N SER A 171 -0.56 8.92 7.91
CA SER A 171 -0.62 9.14 6.45
C SER A 171 0.42 8.29 5.72
N GLU A 172 1.67 8.32 6.20
CA GLU A 172 2.77 7.52 5.65
C GLU A 172 2.57 6.02 5.86
N LEU A 173 2.05 5.60 7.01
CA LEU A 173 1.82 4.20 7.33
C LEU A 173 0.72 3.58 6.46
N PHE A 174 -0.42 4.26 6.32
CA PHE A 174 -1.58 3.75 5.58
C PHE A 174 -1.59 4.17 4.10
N GLY A 175 -0.63 5.00 3.67
CA GLY A 175 -0.51 5.46 2.28
C GLY A 175 -1.74 6.25 1.81
N THR A 176 -2.39 7.00 2.69
CA THR A 176 -3.64 7.72 2.40
C THR A 176 -3.68 9.08 3.07
N GLU A 177 -4.15 10.08 2.32
CA GLU A 177 -4.44 11.42 2.84
C GLU A 177 -5.84 11.53 3.44
N SER A 178 -6.67 10.47 3.34
CA SER A 178 -8.04 10.43 3.87
C SER A 178 -8.05 10.19 5.39
N ILE A 179 -7.50 11.14 6.14
CA ILE A 179 -7.41 11.14 7.60
C ILE A 179 -8.23 12.31 8.14
N PHE A 180 -9.13 12.00 9.06
CA PHE A 180 -10.02 12.97 9.70
C PHE A 180 -9.78 12.97 11.20
N VAL A 181 -9.90 14.14 11.81
CA VAL A 181 -9.56 14.35 13.22
C VAL A 181 -10.73 14.96 13.95
N GLU A 182 -11.15 14.32 15.03
CA GLU A 182 -12.17 14.80 15.95
C GLU A 182 -11.51 15.08 17.32
N ASN A 183 -11.45 16.35 17.69
CA ASN A 183 -10.92 16.77 18.99
C ASN A 183 -12.07 16.98 19.97
N THR A 184 -12.12 16.16 21.02
CA THR A 184 -13.19 16.23 22.04
C THR A 184 -12.98 17.33 23.09
N CYS A 185 -11.89 18.11 23.01
CA CYS A 185 -11.62 19.22 23.95
C CYS A 185 -12.22 20.58 23.55
N ALA A 186 -12.86 20.71 22.38
CA ALA A 186 -13.42 21.99 21.90
C ALA A 186 -14.95 22.09 22.01
N GLY A 187 -15.56 21.43 23.00
CA GLY A 187 -16.99 21.52 23.29
C GLY A 187 -17.25 22.35 24.54
N TYR A 188 -17.87 23.53 24.38
CA TYR A 188 -18.50 24.28 25.46
C TYR A 188 -19.42 23.35 26.27
N LEU A 189 -19.09 23.05 27.54
CA LEU A 189 -20.02 22.84 28.67
C LEU A 189 -19.26 22.47 29.96
N ASN A 190 -19.52 23.26 31.01
CA ASN A 190 -19.26 23.06 32.45
C ASN A 190 -17.83 22.93 32.98
N SER A 191 -17.28 24.10 33.27
CA SER A 191 -16.07 24.41 34.03
C SER A 191 -16.14 24.15 35.54
N TYR A 192 -16.71 23.05 36.04
CA TYR A 192 -16.81 22.86 37.51
C TYR A 192 -16.34 21.54 38.11
N PHE A 193 -15.98 20.53 37.31
CA PHE A 193 -15.37 19.31 37.85
C PHE A 193 -14.43 18.74 36.81
N MET A 194 -13.10 18.78 37.03
CA MET A 194 -12.10 17.81 36.55
C MET A 194 -10.69 18.31 36.92
N TYR A 195 -10.29 18.02 38.16
CA TYR A 195 -8.88 17.95 38.54
C TYR A 195 -8.28 16.73 37.82
N GLY A 196 -7.34 16.94 36.89
CA GLY A 196 -6.63 15.89 36.15
C GLY A 196 -7.07 15.74 34.71
N SER A 197 -6.88 16.76 33.88
CA SER A 197 -7.49 16.83 32.57
C SER A 197 -6.59 16.19 31.48
N THR A 198 -7.10 15.15 30.80
CA THR A 198 -6.48 14.56 29.60
C THR A 198 -7.00 15.28 28.35
N GLN A 199 -6.16 15.38 27.32
CA GLN A 199 -6.61 15.78 25.99
C GLN A 199 -6.79 14.52 25.15
N THR A 200 -7.98 14.36 24.56
CA THR A 200 -8.33 13.18 23.76
C THR A 200 -8.60 13.59 22.32
N CYS A 201 -8.01 12.85 21.40
CA CYS A 201 -8.12 13.06 19.95
C CYS A 201 -8.49 11.74 19.29
N ILE A 202 -9.46 11.76 18.37
CA ILE A 202 -9.84 10.59 17.59
C ILE A 202 -9.43 10.83 16.13
N PHE A 203 -8.60 9.95 15.61
CA PHE A 203 -8.26 9.90 14.19
C PHE A 203 -9.12 8.86 13.50
N THR A 204 -9.70 9.21 12.36
CA THR A 204 -10.39 8.28 11.46
C THR A 204 -9.63 8.23 10.14
N VAL A 205 -8.98 7.11 9.86
CA VAL A 205 -8.27 6.83 8.61
C VAL A 205 -9.17 6.01 7.69
N ILE A 206 -9.34 6.44 6.45
CA ILE A 206 -10.09 5.69 5.42
C ILE A 206 -9.10 5.23 4.34
N VAL A 207 -8.96 3.91 4.18
CA VAL A 207 -8.00 3.30 3.23
C VAL A 207 -8.62 3.14 1.83
N GLY A 208 -9.94 3.29 1.70
CA GLY A 208 -10.64 3.16 0.44
C GLY A 208 -10.88 1.69 0.08
N ASN A 209 -10.92 1.35 -1.21
CA ASN A 209 -11.34 0.02 -1.68
C ASN A 209 -10.30 -1.07 -1.34
N ILE A 210 -10.73 -2.13 -0.67
CA ILE A 210 -9.93 -3.30 -0.29
C ILE A 210 -10.59 -4.56 -0.90
N PRO A 211 -10.34 -4.86 -2.18
CA PRO A 211 -11.15 -5.83 -2.91
C PRO A 211 -10.83 -7.30 -2.62
N THR A 212 -9.62 -7.61 -2.12
CA THR A 212 -9.20 -9.01 -1.90
C THR A 212 -8.83 -9.29 -0.44
N LYS A 213 -8.90 -10.56 -0.04
CA LYS A 213 -8.42 -11.01 1.29
C LYS A 213 -6.95 -10.68 1.53
N ARG A 214 -6.12 -10.70 0.49
CA ARG A 214 -4.71 -10.29 0.58
C ARG A 214 -4.60 -8.81 0.93
N ASP A 215 -5.43 -7.97 0.31
CA ASP A 215 -5.46 -6.54 0.63
C ASP A 215 -5.95 -6.31 2.06
N THR A 216 -6.95 -7.07 2.51
CA THR A 216 -7.41 -7.01 3.91
C THR A 216 -6.34 -7.45 4.90
N GLN A 217 -5.55 -8.48 4.57
CA GLN A 217 -4.44 -8.91 5.42
C GLN A 217 -3.35 -7.85 5.50
N ASN A 218 -2.96 -7.24 4.38
CA ASN A 218 -1.99 -6.14 4.38
C ASN A 218 -2.49 -4.96 5.24
N PHE A 219 -3.78 -4.60 5.10
CA PHE A 219 -4.41 -3.56 5.91
C PHE A 219 -4.40 -3.87 7.41
N LEU A 220 -4.67 -5.13 7.79
CA LEU A 220 -4.57 -5.57 9.18
C LEU A 220 -3.11 -5.54 9.67
N ASP A 221 -2.15 -5.96 8.84
CA ASP A 221 -0.73 -5.93 9.16
C ASP A 221 -0.25 -4.50 9.46
N ASP A 222 -0.73 -3.49 8.71
CA ASP A 222 -0.44 -2.07 9.00
C ASP A 222 -1.01 -1.64 10.37
N CYS A 223 -2.19 -2.13 10.75
CA CYS A 223 -2.74 -1.92 12.09
C CYS A 223 -1.91 -2.61 13.18
N VAL A 224 -1.36 -3.80 12.91
CA VAL A 224 -0.44 -4.51 13.82
C VAL A 224 0.90 -3.78 13.93
N VAL A 225 1.41 -3.19 12.84
CA VAL A 225 2.57 -2.29 12.88
C VAL A 225 2.27 -1.11 13.80
N LEU A 226 1.15 -0.41 13.59
CA LEU A 226 0.75 0.71 14.44
C LEU A 226 0.65 0.30 15.92
N ASN A 227 -0.01 -0.83 16.19
CA ASN A 227 -0.13 -1.38 17.54
C ASN A 227 1.24 -1.68 18.19
N THR A 228 2.21 -2.14 17.40
CA THR A 228 3.58 -2.39 17.86
C THR A 228 4.30 -1.08 18.23
N TYR A 229 4.01 0.03 17.53
CA TYR A 229 4.56 1.35 17.84
C TYR A 229 3.92 2.01 19.07
N ASN A 230 2.73 1.60 19.50
CA ASN A 230 2.02 2.21 20.64
C ASN A 230 2.87 2.29 21.90
N ASP A 231 3.57 1.21 22.27
CA ASP A 231 4.43 1.19 23.48
C ASP A 231 5.59 2.19 23.38
N TYR A 232 6.17 2.35 22.19
CA TYR A 232 7.20 3.36 21.95
C TYR A 232 6.62 4.77 22.08
N PHE A 233 5.45 5.03 21.48
CA PHE A 233 4.80 6.33 21.57
C PHE A 233 4.44 6.69 23.01
N ILE A 234 3.90 5.75 23.79
CA ILE A 234 3.52 5.97 25.20
C ILE A 234 4.74 6.21 26.10
N ARG A 235 5.84 5.49 25.88
CA ARG A 235 7.03 5.58 26.74
C ARG A 235 7.96 6.73 26.38
N LYS A 236 8.06 7.06 25.09
CA LYS A 236 9.01 8.06 24.57
C LYS A 236 8.40 9.43 24.32
N HIS A 237 7.09 9.48 24.13
CA HIS A 237 6.34 10.70 23.89
C HIS A 237 5.19 10.81 24.91
N ASP A 238 4.60 12.00 25.06
CA ASP A 238 3.62 12.30 26.12
C ASP A 238 2.21 11.68 25.88
N PHE A 239 2.14 10.55 25.17
CA PHE A 239 0.92 9.78 25.00
C PHE A 239 0.66 8.92 26.24
N LYS A 240 -0.58 8.95 26.73
CA LYS A 240 -1.05 8.14 27.86
C LYS A 240 -1.70 6.84 27.42
N CYS A 241 -2.48 6.91 26.35
CA CYS A 241 -3.28 5.80 25.86
C CYS A 241 -3.43 5.92 24.35
N ILE A 242 -3.31 4.79 23.64
CA ILE A 242 -3.62 4.66 22.23
C ILE A 242 -4.46 3.40 22.05
N GLN A 243 -5.66 3.55 21.48
CA GLN A 243 -6.58 2.45 21.19
C GLN A 243 -6.95 2.47 19.73
N ILE A 244 -6.84 1.32 19.07
CA ILE A 244 -7.01 1.17 17.62
C ILE A 244 -8.20 0.25 17.36
N VAL A 245 -9.13 0.73 16.55
CA VAL A 245 -10.23 -0.06 16.02
C VAL A 245 -10.06 -0.17 14.52
N CYS A 246 -9.82 -1.39 14.04
CA CYS A 246 -9.70 -1.71 12.63
C CYS A 246 -11.01 -2.34 12.15
N GLY A 247 -11.61 -1.79 11.10
CA GLY A 247 -12.88 -2.28 10.59
C GLY A 247 -13.04 -2.12 9.09
N MET A 248 -14.12 -2.69 8.58
CA MET A 248 -14.49 -2.62 7.19
C MET A 248 -15.99 -2.33 7.03
N GLU A 249 -16.33 -1.73 5.90
CA GLU A 249 -17.72 -1.55 5.46
C GLU A 249 -17.92 -2.22 4.10
N CYS A 250 -19.09 -2.82 3.92
CA CYS A 250 -19.46 -3.50 2.69
C CYS A 250 -20.56 -2.72 1.96
N TYR A 251 -20.34 -2.43 0.68
CA TYR A 251 -21.27 -1.71 -0.19
C TYR A 251 -21.71 -2.60 -1.35
N ASN A 252 -22.85 -2.29 -1.97
CA ASN A 252 -23.36 -3.09 -3.10
C ASN A 252 -22.61 -2.84 -4.41
N SER A 253 -21.80 -1.77 -4.46
CA SER A 253 -20.96 -1.41 -5.62
C SER A 253 -19.85 -0.43 -5.23
N CYS A 254 -18.81 -0.34 -6.06
CA CYS A 254 -17.77 0.68 -5.91
C CYS A 254 -18.34 2.12 -6.01
N TYR A 255 -19.39 2.32 -6.81
CA TYR A 255 -20.06 3.60 -6.93
C TYR A 255 -20.75 4.00 -5.62
N GLU A 256 -21.51 3.08 -5.02
CA GLU A 256 -22.15 3.33 -3.72
C GLU A 256 -21.11 3.63 -2.64
N MET A 257 -20.04 2.83 -2.59
CA MET A 257 -18.93 3.09 -1.68
C MET A 257 -18.35 4.49 -1.88
N SER A 258 -18.06 4.91 -3.12
CA SER A 258 -17.48 6.24 -3.40
C SER A 258 -18.38 7.40 -2.95
N LEU A 259 -19.70 7.20 -2.93
CA LEU A 259 -20.66 8.21 -2.50
C LEU A 259 -20.82 8.26 -0.98
N LYS A 260 -20.84 7.09 -0.33
CA LYS A 260 -21.28 6.97 1.06
C LYS A 260 -20.15 6.73 2.05
N CYS A 261 -19.05 6.09 1.65
CA CYS A 261 -18.06 5.54 2.59
C CYS A 261 -17.53 6.57 3.57
N LYS A 262 -17.19 7.77 3.08
CA LYS A 262 -16.71 8.85 3.94
C LYS A 262 -17.72 9.19 5.03
N LYS A 263 -19.00 9.37 4.67
CA LYS A 263 -20.03 9.73 5.62
C LYS A 263 -20.31 8.59 6.60
N ASP A 264 -20.54 7.39 6.07
CA ASP A 264 -20.90 6.23 6.87
C ASP A 264 -19.81 5.90 7.90
N ILE A 265 -18.54 5.99 7.51
CA ILE A 265 -17.39 5.71 8.40
C ILE A 265 -17.20 6.84 9.44
N LEU A 266 -17.36 8.11 9.05
CA LEU A 266 -17.26 9.22 10.01
C LEU A 266 -18.36 9.14 11.06
N ASP A 267 -19.61 8.95 10.62
CA ASP A 267 -20.79 8.85 11.48
C ASP A 267 -20.81 7.55 12.32
N LYS A 268 -19.97 6.56 11.98
CA LYS A 268 -19.89 5.29 12.72
C LYS A 268 -19.31 5.52 14.11
N GLU A 269 -20.17 5.40 15.12
CA GLU A 269 -19.74 5.39 16.51
C GLU A 269 -18.99 4.11 16.86
N VAL A 270 -17.86 4.26 17.52
CA VAL A 270 -17.04 3.16 18.02
C VAL A 270 -16.83 3.36 19.51
N GLN A 271 -17.12 2.32 20.28
CA GLN A 271 -16.94 2.33 21.72
C GLN A 271 -15.49 1.97 22.05
N PHE A 272 -14.70 2.98 22.39
CA PHE A 272 -13.37 2.78 22.98
C PHE A 272 -13.53 2.34 24.44
N SER A 273 -12.72 1.38 24.91
CA SER A 273 -12.82 0.96 26.30
C SER A 273 -12.40 2.10 27.23
N SER A 274 -13.20 2.32 28.28
CA SER A 274 -12.98 3.34 29.32
C SER A 274 -11.97 2.90 30.38
N LEU A 275 -11.66 1.60 30.40
CA LEU A 275 -10.67 1.00 31.29
C LEU A 275 -9.31 1.00 30.59
N ASN A 276 -8.23 1.16 31.35
CA ASN A 276 -6.84 0.87 30.92
C ASN A 276 -6.67 -0.65 30.62
N THR A 277 -7.53 -1.22 29.79
CA THR A 277 -7.47 -2.61 29.36
C THR A 277 -6.35 -2.76 28.36
N SER A 278 -5.69 -3.92 28.44
CA SER A 278 -4.57 -4.38 27.60
C SER A 278 -4.82 -4.39 26.09
N ASP A 279 -6.04 -4.08 25.65
CA ASP A 279 -6.50 -4.31 24.30
C ASP A 279 -6.33 -3.05 23.45
N ALA A 280 -5.10 -2.83 23.00
CA ALA A 280 -4.72 -1.67 22.21
C ALA A 280 -5.16 -1.78 20.74
N LEU A 281 -5.44 -2.99 20.23
CA LEU A 281 -5.98 -3.21 18.90
C LEU A 281 -7.17 -4.17 18.95
N VAL A 282 -8.30 -3.73 18.38
CA VAL A 282 -9.49 -4.55 18.16
C VAL A 282 -9.89 -4.54 16.69
N ILE A 283 -10.48 -5.64 16.22
CA ILE A 283 -10.92 -5.81 14.82
C ILE A 283 -12.41 -6.13 14.74
N ASP A 284 -13.09 -5.71 13.68
CA ASP A 284 -14.48 -6.10 13.45
C ASP A 284 -14.62 -7.49 12.80
N GLU A 285 -15.86 -7.94 12.65
CA GLU A 285 -16.21 -9.23 12.06
C GLU A 285 -15.74 -9.36 10.59
N LEU A 286 -15.84 -8.30 9.80
CA LEU A 286 -15.46 -8.33 8.39
C LEU A 286 -13.95 -8.46 8.21
N VAL A 287 -13.16 -7.74 9.03
CA VAL A 287 -11.70 -7.90 9.08
C VAL A 287 -11.36 -9.32 9.52
N ARG A 288 -11.98 -9.82 10.59
CA ARG A 288 -11.75 -11.17 11.10
C ARG A 288 -11.97 -12.24 10.02
N MET A 289 -13.11 -12.22 9.32
CA MET A 289 -13.48 -13.22 8.30
C MET A 289 -12.60 -13.19 7.04
N ASN A 290 -11.91 -12.07 6.77
CA ASN A 290 -11.12 -11.87 5.56
C ASN A 290 -9.60 -11.90 5.79
N THR A 291 -9.16 -12.26 7.00
CA THR A 291 -7.76 -12.34 7.39
C THR A 291 -7.45 -13.66 8.12
N ASP A 292 -6.18 -13.91 8.40
CA ASP A 292 -5.78 -15.08 9.20
C ASP A 292 -6.27 -15.01 10.66
N ALA A 293 -6.73 -13.84 11.11
CA ALA A 293 -7.35 -13.64 12.42
C ALA A 293 -8.58 -14.54 12.65
N GLU A 294 -9.28 -14.98 11.60
CA GLU A 294 -10.36 -15.96 11.72
C GLU A 294 -9.92 -17.24 12.46
N LYS A 295 -8.71 -17.73 12.17
CA LYS A 295 -8.16 -18.94 12.78
C LYS A 295 -7.69 -18.67 14.20
N GLU A 296 -7.06 -17.51 14.42
CA GLU A 296 -6.50 -17.11 15.71
C GLU A 296 -7.59 -16.82 16.75
N LEU A 297 -8.71 -16.23 16.32
CA LEU A 297 -9.83 -15.84 17.17
C LEU A 297 -10.94 -16.89 17.22
N LYS A 298 -10.65 -18.12 16.81
CA LYS A 298 -11.66 -19.19 16.78
C LYS A 298 -12.19 -19.48 18.19
N GLY A 299 -13.49 -19.27 18.37
CA GLY A 299 -14.17 -19.48 19.66
C GLY A 299 -14.09 -18.28 20.63
N ILE A 300 -13.46 -17.18 20.23
CA ILE A 300 -13.50 -15.92 20.95
C ILE A 300 -14.78 -15.18 20.57
N LEU A 301 -15.48 -14.61 21.55
CA LEU A 301 -16.69 -13.82 21.34
C LEU A 301 -16.35 -12.33 21.22
N PRO A 302 -17.05 -11.58 20.35
CA PRO A 302 -16.84 -10.14 20.22
C PRO A 302 -17.36 -9.41 21.46
N GLN A 303 -16.66 -8.35 21.85
CA GLN A 303 -17.09 -7.38 22.85
C GLN A 303 -17.51 -6.10 22.12
N ASN A 304 -18.78 -5.69 22.28
CA ASN A 304 -19.35 -4.51 21.59
C ASN A 304 -19.16 -4.53 20.07
N GLY A 305 -19.20 -5.72 19.45
CA GLY A 305 -19.04 -5.89 18.00
C GLY A 305 -17.59 -5.99 17.51
N PHE A 306 -16.60 -5.98 18.42
CA PHE A 306 -15.18 -6.07 18.07
C PHE A 306 -14.47 -7.21 18.80
N TYR A 307 -13.43 -7.76 18.19
CA TYR A 307 -12.60 -8.81 18.74
C TYR A 307 -11.25 -8.25 19.20
N PRO A 308 -10.77 -8.61 20.39
CA PRO A 308 -9.44 -8.21 20.84
C PRO A 308 -8.38 -8.90 19.98
N TYR A 309 -7.48 -8.10 19.39
CA TYR A 309 -6.45 -8.57 18.46
C TYR A 309 -5.12 -7.88 18.73
N ASN A 310 -4.55 -8.10 19.90
CA ASN A 310 -3.32 -7.45 20.38
C ASN A 310 -2.03 -8.01 19.79
N SER A 311 -2.08 -8.45 18.54
CA SER A 311 -0.91 -8.94 17.82
C SER A 311 0.13 -7.81 17.69
N MET A 312 1.41 -8.19 17.74
CA MET A 312 2.56 -7.29 17.62
C MET A 312 3.70 -7.97 16.87
N PHE A 313 4.49 -7.21 16.14
CA PHE A 313 5.71 -7.72 15.50
C PHE A 313 6.87 -7.77 16.51
N THR A 314 7.21 -8.96 17.01
CA THR A 314 8.21 -9.15 18.08
C THR A 314 9.56 -8.49 17.79
N LYS A 315 10.12 -8.70 16.58
CA LYS A 315 11.42 -8.10 16.19
C LYS A 315 11.35 -6.57 16.14
N LEU A 316 10.23 -6.00 15.67
CA LEU A 316 10.03 -4.56 15.64
C LEU A 316 9.92 -4.02 17.07
N LYS A 317 9.12 -4.68 17.93
CA LYS A 317 8.98 -4.34 19.35
C LYS A 317 10.34 -4.30 20.08
N GLU A 318 11.16 -5.34 19.91
CA GLU A 318 12.51 -5.40 20.49
C GLU A 318 13.42 -4.26 19.99
N ASN A 319 13.33 -3.91 18.71
CA ASN A 319 14.11 -2.82 18.13
C ASN A 319 13.65 -1.45 18.62
N LEU A 320 12.34 -1.28 18.83
CA LEU A 320 11.77 -0.06 19.40
C LEU A 320 12.14 0.09 20.88
N ALA A 321 12.11 -0.99 21.66
CA ALA A 321 12.50 -0.97 23.07
C ALA A 321 13.94 -0.47 23.30
N LYS A 322 14.85 -0.73 22.36
CA LYS A 322 16.24 -0.22 22.39
C LYS A 322 16.36 1.29 22.11
N ARG A 323 15.29 1.95 21.67
CA ARG A 323 15.25 3.37 21.29
C ARG A 323 14.49 4.24 22.29
N ILE A 324 13.92 3.62 23.33
CA ILE A 324 13.29 4.28 24.46
C ILE A 324 14.37 4.79 25.40
#